data_AF-Q02XP1-F1
#
_entry.id   AF-Q02XP1-F1
#
_cell.length_a   1.000
_cell.length_b   1.000
_cell.length_c   1.000
_cell.angle_alpha   90.00
_cell.angle_beta   90.00
_cell.angle_gamma   90.00
#
_symmetry.space_group_name_H-M   'P 1'
#
loop_
_entity.id
_entity.type
_entity.pdbx_description
1 polymer ?
#
loop_
_entity_poly.entity_id
_entity_poly.type
_entity_poly.pdbx_seq_one_letter_code
_entity_poly.pdbx_strand_id
1 'polypeptide(L)'
;MTKEMKRPISNITQDSIKPLLSNAVEFYTNKNREAHKCIQERDEYINYLESKLSNAKPQQALPVVPECVAEFVSGDENEFSKADRIAYLLQSVQGDSYYLTKELPGDGMITVDEGQELYNWAICQHHETILKLWNGYTVEKQLFYIALPKVYGLSDSTFVSKAESGIISEFTKGKDYALKLTEQQIKSIDERYWQFAVPVEVEK
;
A
#
# COMPACT_ATOMS: atom_id res chain seq x y z
N MET A 1 29.60 46.94 80.05
CA MET A 1 29.19 45.55 80.32
C MET A 1 29.28 44.77 79.01
N THR A 2 30.29 43.91 78.87
CA THR A 2 30.48 43.03 77.71
C THR A 2 29.72 41.72 77.94
N LYS A 3 28.79 41.38 77.05
CA LYS A 3 28.04 40.11 77.09
C LYS A 3 28.90 39.05 76.39
N GLU A 4 29.46 38.10 77.14
CA GLU A 4 30.11 36.93 76.53
C GLU A 4 29.06 36.04 75.84
N MET A 5 29.20 35.83 74.54
CA MET A 5 28.44 34.83 73.79
C MET A 5 29.15 33.48 73.88
N LYS A 6 28.57 32.54 74.62
CA LYS A 6 29.00 31.14 74.62
C LYS A 6 28.61 30.48 73.28
N ARG A 7 29.55 29.73 72.68
CA ARG A 7 29.26 28.94 71.47
C ARG A 7 28.15 27.91 71.78
N PRO A 8 27.15 27.75 70.89
CA PRO A 8 26.18 26.67 71.04
C PRO A 8 26.90 25.32 70.91
N ILE A 9 26.67 24.45 71.88
CA ILE A 9 27.21 23.08 71.88
C ILE A 9 26.16 22.20 71.19
N SER A 10 26.52 21.58 70.06
CA SER A 10 25.67 20.57 69.42
C SER A 10 25.84 19.23 70.14
N ASN A 11 24.76 18.70 70.71
CA ASN A 11 24.75 17.40 71.39
C ASN A 11 24.68 16.20 70.43
N ILE A 12 25.01 16.39 69.15
CA ILE A 12 24.98 15.31 68.14
C ILE A 12 26.28 14.52 68.27
N THR A 13 26.20 13.37 68.95
CA THR A 13 27.31 12.40 69.02
C THR A 13 27.49 11.69 67.69
N GLN A 14 28.73 11.32 67.37
CA GLN A 14 29.11 10.64 66.12
C GLN A 14 28.32 9.32 65.92
N ASP A 15 27.93 8.67 67.02
CA ASP A 15 27.10 7.47 67.04
C ASP A 15 25.65 7.72 66.58
N SER A 16 25.14 8.95 66.74
CA SER A 16 23.80 9.34 66.29
C SER A 16 23.74 9.63 64.78
N ILE A 17 24.89 9.84 64.13
CA ILE A 17 24.99 10.18 62.68
C ILE A 17 24.86 8.92 61.81
N LYS A 18 25.44 7.79 62.21
CA LYS A 18 25.38 6.52 61.45
C LYS A 18 23.95 6.02 61.20
N PRO A 19 23.05 5.97 62.21
CA PRO A 19 21.66 5.54 62.00
C PRO A 19 20.89 6.48 61.06
N LEU A 20 21.11 7.81 61.18
CA LEU A 20 20.45 8.80 60.32
C LEU A 20 20.90 8.67 58.85
N LEU A 21 22.19 8.45 58.61
CA LEU A 21 22.71 8.18 57.27
C LEU A 21 22.18 6.85 56.71
N SER A 22 22.11 5.80 57.55
CA SER A 22 21.55 4.50 57.16
C SER A 22 20.09 4.63 56.70
N ASN A 23 19.26 5.34 57.48
CA ASN A 23 17.85 5.57 57.16
C ASN A 23 17.67 6.36 55.86
N ALA A 24 18.52 7.36 55.62
CA ALA A 24 18.50 8.14 54.38
C ALA A 24 18.86 7.27 53.16
N VAL A 25 19.91 6.44 53.28
CA VAL A 25 20.32 5.51 52.22
C VAL A 25 19.22 4.51 51.91
N GLU A 26 18.58 3.93 52.93
CA GLU A 26 17.45 3.01 52.74
C GLU A 26 16.27 3.69 52.05
N PHE A 27 15.92 4.91 52.44
CA PHE A 27 14.85 5.69 51.83
C PHE A 27 15.09 5.90 50.32
N TYR A 28 16.28 6.39 49.94
CA TYR A 28 16.61 6.62 48.53
C TYR A 28 16.73 5.31 47.74
N THR A 29 17.25 4.25 48.35
CA THR A 29 17.35 2.93 47.72
C THR A 29 15.95 2.37 47.42
N ASN A 30 15.02 2.51 48.36
CA ASN A 30 13.65 2.04 48.18
C ASN A 30 12.90 2.88 47.13
N LYS A 31 13.09 4.21 47.13
CA LYS A 31 12.51 5.10 46.11
C LYS A 31 13.05 4.81 44.71
N ASN A 32 14.34 4.52 44.57
CA ASN A 32 14.92 4.10 43.30
C ASN A 32 14.34 2.76 42.83
N ARG A 33 14.12 1.79 43.73
CA ARG A 33 13.47 0.52 43.40
C ARG A 33 12.03 0.72 42.90
N GLU A 34 11.26 1.58 43.57
CA GLU A 34 9.91 1.96 43.13
C GLU A 34 9.91 2.61 41.74
N ALA A 35 10.87 3.51 41.48
CA ALA A 35 11.03 4.15 40.17
C ALA A 35 11.36 3.13 39.07
N HIS A 36 12.27 2.19 39.34
CA HIS A 36 12.59 1.12 38.39
C HIS A 36 11.38 0.25 38.07
N LYS A 37 10.56 -0.08 39.07
CA LYS A 37 9.34 -0.87 38.86
C LYS A 37 8.33 -0.11 37.99
N CYS A 38 8.14 1.17 38.24
CA CYS A 38 7.27 2.03 37.44
C CYS A 38 7.72 2.12 35.97
N ILE A 39 9.04 2.24 35.74
CA ILE A 39 9.61 2.23 34.39
C ILE A 39 9.33 0.90 33.68
N GLN A 40 9.54 -0.23 34.37
CA GLN A 40 9.28 -1.55 33.81
C GLN A 40 7.81 -1.74 33.43
N GLU A 41 6.87 -1.37 34.31
CA GLU A 41 5.42 -1.45 34.04
C GLU A 41 5.02 -0.58 32.84
N ARG A 42 5.64 0.61 32.70
CA ARG A 42 5.44 1.47 31.54
C ARG A 42 5.95 0.83 30.26
N ASP A 43 7.14 0.22 30.28
CA ASP A 43 7.72 -0.42 29.10
C ASP A 43 6.91 -1.67 28.69
N GLU A 44 6.40 -2.44 29.65
CA GLU A 44 5.46 -3.54 29.40
C GLU A 44 4.14 -3.03 28.76
N TYR A 45 3.62 -1.89 29.23
CA TYR A 45 2.44 -1.27 28.64
C TYR A 45 2.68 -0.72 27.23
N ILE A 46 3.85 -0.14 26.97
CA ILE A 46 4.27 0.29 25.62
C ILE A 46 4.31 -0.92 24.70
N ASN A 47 4.97 -2.01 25.10
CA ASN A 47 5.03 -3.25 24.31
C ASN A 47 3.62 -3.81 24.03
N TYR A 48 2.73 -3.78 25.02
CA TYR A 48 1.34 -4.17 24.84
C TYR A 48 0.63 -3.29 23.80
N LEU A 49 0.75 -1.96 23.90
CA LEU A 49 0.16 -1.02 22.94
C LEU A 49 0.73 -1.22 21.53
N GLU A 50 2.04 -1.41 21.39
CA GLU A 50 2.70 -1.72 20.12
C GLU A 50 2.19 -3.05 19.53
N SER A 51 1.98 -4.07 20.35
CA SER A 51 1.38 -5.33 19.91
C SER A 51 -0.07 -5.14 19.39
N LYS A 52 -0.86 -4.27 20.05
CA LYS A 52 -2.22 -3.95 19.60
C LYS A 52 -2.21 -3.13 18.32
N LEU A 53 -1.30 -2.18 18.18
CA LEU A 53 -1.10 -1.36 16.98
C LEU A 53 -0.61 -2.19 15.78
N SER A 54 0.31 -3.14 16.00
CA SER A 54 0.78 -4.08 14.97
C SER A 54 -0.38 -4.92 14.42
N ASN A 55 -1.26 -5.40 15.32
CA ASN A 55 -2.46 -6.15 14.97
C ASN A 55 -3.61 -5.27 14.44
N ALA A 56 -3.55 -3.96 14.66
CA ALA A 56 -4.57 -2.99 14.27
C ALA A 56 -4.15 -2.11 13.09
N LYS A 57 -3.03 -2.41 12.41
CA LYS A 57 -2.76 -1.81 11.10
C LYS A 57 -4.01 -2.05 10.26
N PRO A 58 -4.71 -1.00 9.79
CA PRO A 58 -5.80 -1.20 8.86
C PRO A 58 -5.22 -2.04 7.73
N GLN A 59 -5.84 -3.19 7.46
CA GLN A 59 -5.50 -4.03 6.33
C GLN A 59 -5.50 -3.08 5.13
N GLN A 60 -4.31 -2.70 4.67
CA GLN A 60 -4.19 -1.72 3.59
C GLN A 60 -5.04 -2.28 2.47
N ALA A 61 -5.97 -1.46 1.97
CA ALA A 61 -6.91 -1.90 0.95
C ALA A 61 -6.13 -2.61 -0.15
N LEU A 62 -6.50 -3.87 -0.42
CA LEU A 62 -5.83 -4.67 -1.42
C LEU A 62 -5.86 -3.91 -2.76
N PRO A 63 -4.77 -3.93 -3.54
CA PRO A 63 -4.78 -3.30 -4.85
C PRO A 63 -5.92 -3.89 -5.70
N VAL A 64 -6.64 -3.00 -6.40
CA VAL A 64 -7.60 -3.40 -7.43
C VAL A 64 -6.82 -3.59 -8.72
N VAL A 65 -6.97 -4.72 -9.39
CA VAL A 65 -6.25 -5.06 -10.62
C VAL A 65 -7.21 -5.53 -11.72
N PRO A 66 -6.88 -5.31 -13.01
CA PRO A 66 -7.56 -5.93 -14.13
C PRO A 66 -7.47 -7.46 -14.10
N GLU A 67 -8.39 -8.13 -14.80
CA GLU A 67 -8.45 -9.60 -14.90
C GLU A 67 -7.16 -10.20 -15.47
N CYS A 68 -6.61 -9.63 -16.55
CA CYS A 68 -5.35 -10.12 -17.14
C CYS A 68 -4.16 -10.09 -16.17
N VAL A 69 -4.10 -9.07 -15.30
CA VAL A 69 -3.07 -8.96 -14.25
C VAL A 69 -3.31 -9.99 -13.15
N ALA A 70 -4.56 -10.18 -12.76
CA ALA A 70 -4.93 -11.19 -11.78
C ALA A 70 -4.53 -12.59 -12.25
N GLU A 71 -4.95 -12.97 -13.46
CA GLU A 71 -4.65 -14.23 -14.11
C GLU A 71 -3.13 -14.45 -14.25
N PHE A 72 -2.41 -13.43 -14.73
CA PHE A 72 -0.96 -13.51 -14.84
C PHE A 72 -0.29 -13.75 -13.49
N VAL A 73 -0.71 -13.07 -12.42
CA VAL A 73 -0.10 -13.22 -11.08
C VAL A 73 -0.49 -14.53 -10.40
N SER A 74 -1.70 -15.05 -10.66
CA SER A 74 -2.17 -16.35 -10.12
C SER A 74 -1.93 -17.54 -11.04
N GLY A 75 -1.18 -17.34 -12.13
CA GLY A 75 -0.89 -18.40 -13.09
C GLY A 75 -0.13 -19.58 -12.48
N ASP A 76 0.05 -20.65 -13.26
CA ASP A 76 0.67 -21.87 -12.77
C ASP A 76 2.09 -21.62 -12.22
N GLU A 77 2.31 -22.05 -10.97
CA GLU A 77 3.57 -21.95 -10.23
C GLU A 77 4.62 -22.96 -10.73
N ASN A 78 4.22 -23.95 -11.54
CA ASN A 78 5.14 -24.94 -12.12
C ASN A 78 6.02 -24.35 -13.24
N GLU A 79 5.55 -23.31 -13.92
CA GLU A 79 6.28 -22.64 -15.01
C GLU A 79 7.06 -21.42 -14.49
N PHE A 80 6.39 -20.56 -13.71
CA PHE A 80 7.00 -19.40 -13.08
C PHE A 80 6.40 -19.18 -11.70
N SER A 81 7.26 -18.90 -10.73
CA SER A 81 6.76 -18.59 -9.40
C SER A 81 6.00 -17.25 -9.40
N LYS A 82 5.09 -17.07 -8.46
CA LYS A 82 4.48 -15.76 -8.20
C LYS A 82 5.51 -14.64 -8.03
N ALA A 83 6.68 -14.96 -7.47
CA ALA A 83 7.76 -13.99 -7.32
C ALA A 83 8.34 -13.54 -8.66
N ASP A 84 8.53 -14.45 -9.61
CA ASP A 84 9.03 -14.13 -10.95
C ASP A 84 8.04 -13.24 -11.72
N ARG A 85 6.76 -13.59 -11.66
CA ARG A 85 5.66 -12.81 -12.27
C ARG A 85 5.63 -11.37 -11.71
N ILE A 86 5.75 -11.22 -10.40
CA ILE A 86 5.83 -9.90 -9.76
C ILE A 86 7.12 -9.16 -10.14
N ALA A 87 8.24 -9.86 -10.28
CA ALA A 87 9.52 -9.27 -10.70
C ALA A 87 9.45 -8.72 -12.13
N TYR A 88 8.77 -9.40 -13.06
CA TYR A 88 8.56 -8.88 -14.42
C TYR A 88 7.71 -7.60 -14.42
N LEU A 89 6.62 -7.57 -13.64
CA LEU A 89 5.81 -6.35 -13.48
C LEU A 89 6.62 -5.19 -12.87
N LEU A 90 7.48 -5.46 -11.88
CA LEU A 90 8.36 -4.46 -11.27
C LEU A 90 9.38 -3.88 -12.24
N GLN A 91 9.93 -4.71 -13.13
CA GLN A 91 10.86 -4.25 -14.17
C GLN A 91 10.14 -3.34 -15.17
N SER A 92 8.89 -3.65 -15.51
CA SER A 92 8.08 -2.79 -16.39
C SER A 92 7.73 -1.44 -15.79
N VAL A 93 7.57 -1.31 -14.46
CA VAL A 93 7.46 0.02 -13.81
C VAL A 93 8.68 0.91 -14.13
N GLN A 94 9.85 0.31 -14.34
CA GLN A 94 11.09 1.02 -14.70
C GLN A 94 11.23 1.26 -16.21
N GLY A 95 10.20 0.92 -16.99
CA GLY A 95 10.15 1.08 -18.45
C GLY A 95 10.61 -0.14 -19.23
N ASP A 96 11.03 -1.23 -18.58
CA ASP A 96 11.45 -2.44 -19.28
C ASP A 96 10.25 -3.23 -19.83
N SER A 97 10.13 -3.28 -21.16
CA SER A 97 9.07 -4.03 -21.84
C SER A 97 9.51 -5.43 -22.28
N TYR A 98 10.80 -5.77 -22.22
CA TYR A 98 11.37 -6.90 -22.93
C TYR A 98 10.72 -8.23 -22.53
N TYR A 99 10.61 -8.49 -21.23
CA TYR A 99 10.05 -9.74 -20.71
C TYR A 99 8.58 -9.92 -21.12
N LEU A 100 7.73 -8.93 -20.81
CA LEU A 100 6.29 -9.03 -21.05
C LEU A 100 5.94 -8.95 -22.53
N THR A 101 6.67 -8.19 -23.35
CA THR A 101 6.28 -7.96 -24.76
C THR A 101 7.05 -8.79 -25.78
N LYS A 102 8.13 -9.48 -25.37
CA LYS A 102 8.97 -10.28 -26.30
C LYS A 102 9.31 -11.66 -25.79
N GLU A 103 9.88 -11.78 -24.58
CA GLU A 103 10.39 -13.06 -24.08
C GLU A 103 9.26 -14.04 -23.76
N LEU A 104 8.36 -13.67 -22.85
CA LEU A 104 7.25 -14.54 -22.45
C LEU A 104 6.30 -14.86 -23.62
N PRO A 105 5.95 -13.89 -24.52
CA PRO A 105 5.22 -14.22 -25.73
C PRO A 105 5.98 -15.14 -26.70
N GLY A 106 7.30 -14.96 -26.82
CA GLY A 106 8.16 -15.78 -27.68
C GLY A 106 8.22 -17.25 -27.24
N ASP A 107 8.15 -17.47 -25.93
CA ASP A 107 8.10 -18.80 -25.31
C ASP A 107 6.69 -19.42 -25.30
N GLY A 108 5.68 -18.67 -25.76
CA GLY A 108 4.28 -19.11 -25.78
C GLY A 108 3.61 -19.14 -24.42
N MET A 109 4.20 -18.48 -23.41
CA MET A 109 3.72 -18.45 -22.03
C MET A 109 2.52 -17.53 -21.85
N ILE A 110 2.49 -16.47 -22.66
CA ILE A 110 1.39 -15.53 -22.80
C ILE A 110 1.26 -15.16 -24.27
N THR A 111 0.15 -14.56 -24.65
CA THR A 111 -0.02 -13.97 -25.99
C THR A 111 0.68 -12.62 -26.08
N VAL A 112 0.93 -12.16 -27.31
CA VAL A 112 1.51 -10.82 -27.55
C VAL A 112 0.61 -9.72 -27.00
N ASP A 113 -0.71 -9.88 -27.13
CA ASP A 113 -1.69 -8.91 -26.67
C ASP A 113 -1.74 -8.85 -25.13
N GLU A 114 -1.77 -10.00 -24.45
CA GLU A 114 -1.69 -10.07 -22.98
C GLU A 114 -0.40 -9.44 -22.46
N GLY A 115 0.74 -9.73 -23.11
CA GLY A 115 2.02 -9.12 -22.78
C GLY A 115 2.02 -7.59 -22.86
N GLN A 116 1.40 -7.05 -23.91
CA GLN A 116 1.27 -5.60 -24.09
C GLN A 116 0.32 -4.98 -23.04
N GLU A 117 -0.77 -5.65 -22.70
CA GLU A 117 -1.70 -5.18 -21.67
C GLU A 117 -1.07 -5.16 -20.28
N LEU A 118 -0.34 -6.21 -19.91
CA LEU A 118 0.41 -6.28 -18.66
C LEU A 118 1.45 -5.17 -18.56
N TYR A 119 2.21 -4.93 -19.64
CA TYR A 119 3.19 -3.85 -19.70
C TYR A 119 2.53 -2.47 -19.53
N ASN A 120 1.47 -2.20 -20.29
CA ASN A 120 0.76 -0.92 -20.24
C ASN A 120 0.17 -0.66 -18.85
N TRP A 121 -0.35 -1.69 -18.19
CA TRP A 121 -0.84 -1.55 -16.83
C TRP A 121 0.32 -1.27 -15.85
N ALA A 122 1.42 -2.02 -15.93
CA ALA A 122 2.56 -1.92 -15.02
C ALA A 122 3.26 -0.55 -15.06
N ILE A 123 3.47 0.04 -16.24
CA ILE A 123 4.13 1.36 -16.38
C ILE A 123 3.33 2.51 -15.74
N CYS A 124 2.03 2.30 -15.49
CA CYS A 124 1.16 3.26 -14.82
C CYS A 124 1.10 3.05 -13.30
N GLN A 125 1.80 2.05 -12.75
CA GLN A 125 1.78 1.74 -11.32
C GLN A 125 2.98 2.30 -10.56
N HIS A 126 2.82 2.44 -9.25
CA HIS A 126 3.95 2.59 -8.34
C HIS A 126 4.52 1.23 -7.94
N HIS A 127 5.83 1.18 -7.67
CA HIS A 127 6.51 -0.01 -7.15
C HIS A 127 5.79 -0.63 -5.94
N GLU A 128 5.26 0.21 -5.04
CA GLU A 128 4.53 -0.24 -3.85
C GLU A 128 3.25 -1.01 -4.22
N THR A 129 2.55 -0.60 -5.28
CA THR A 129 1.34 -1.27 -5.76
C THR A 129 1.66 -2.68 -6.26
N ILE A 130 2.72 -2.82 -7.05
CA ILE A 130 3.17 -4.12 -7.56
C ILE A 130 3.60 -5.05 -6.41
N LEU A 131 4.34 -4.53 -5.43
CA LEU A 131 4.76 -5.30 -4.26
C LEU A 131 3.56 -5.77 -3.40
N LYS A 132 2.48 -4.98 -3.31
CA LYS A 132 1.27 -5.36 -2.57
C LYS A 132 0.55 -6.56 -3.17
N LEU A 133 0.73 -6.87 -4.46
CA LEU A 133 0.15 -8.06 -5.11
C LEU A 133 0.60 -9.36 -4.43
N TRP A 134 1.76 -9.36 -3.78
CA TRP A 134 2.21 -10.48 -2.95
C TRP A 134 1.18 -10.83 -1.87
N ASN A 135 0.62 -9.81 -1.22
CA ASN A 135 -0.33 -9.94 -0.12
C ASN A 135 -1.78 -10.19 -0.58
N GLY A 136 -2.01 -10.19 -1.90
CA GLY A 136 -3.32 -10.35 -2.52
C GLY A 136 -3.77 -9.11 -3.29
N TYR A 137 -4.89 -9.25 -3.98
CA TYR A 137 -5.49 -8.20 -4.81
C TYR A 137 -6.99 -8.44 -4.93
N THR A 138 -7.72 -7.44 -5.43
CA THR A 138 -9.12 -7.57 -5.83
C THR A 138 -9.22 -7.40 -7.33
N VAL A 139 -9.95 -8.28 -8.00
CA VAL A 139 -10.16 -8.18 -9.45
C VAL A 139 -11.23 -7.13 -9.73
N GLU A 140 -10.96 -6.24 -10.65
CA GLU A 140 -11.92 -5.25 -11.12
C GLU A 140 -13.01 -5.94 -11.95
N LYS A 141 -14.19 -6.13 -11.36
CA LYS A 141 -15.28 -6.93 -11.97
C LYS A 141 -16.16 -6.14 -12.96
N GLN A 142 -16.03 -4.81 -13.00
CA GLN A 142 -16.92 -3.95 -13.77
C GLN A 142 -16.16 -3.34 -14.94
N LEU A 143 -16.60 -3.67 -16.16
CA LEU A 143 -16.15 -3.02 -17.37
C LEU A 143 -17.06 -1.82 -17.70
N PHE A 144 -16.50 -0.85 -18.42
CA PHE A 144 -17.14 0.37 -18.85
C PHE A 144 -16.88 0.65 -20.34
N TYR A 145 -17.85 1.25 -21.01
CA TYR A 145 -17.66 1.93 -22.28
C TYR A 145 -17.39 3.41 -22.04
N ILE A 146 -16.53 4.06 -22.84
CA ILE A 146 -16.45 5.53 -22.86
C ILE A 146 -17.47 6.05 -23.87
N ALA A 147 -18.56 6.66 -23.39
CA ALA A 147 -19.64 7.23 -24.20
C ALA A 147 -19.52 8.75 -24.26
N LEU A 148 -18.98 9.26 -25.36
CA LEU A 148 -18.78 10.70 -25.53
C LEU A 148 -20.11 11.42 -25.82
N PRO A 149 -20.26 12.67 -25.34
CA PRO A 149 -21.43 13.48 -25.62
C PRO A 149 -21.58 13.72 -27.12
N LYS A 150 -22.83 13.90 -27.59
CA LYS A 150 -23.12 14.10 -29.00
C LYS A 150 -22.30 15.25 -29.57
N VAL A 151 -21.38 14.93 -30.48
CA VAL A 151 -20.69 15.92 -31.29
C VAL A 151 -21.69 16.42 -32.35
N TYR A 152 -21.81 17.74 -32.51
CA TYR A 152 -22.80 18.41 -33.35
C TYR A 152 -22.98 17.73 -34.72
N GLY A 153 -24.21 17.28 -35.02
CA GLY A 153 -24.60 16.69 -36.30
C GLY A 153 -24.86 15.17 -36.31
N LEU A 154 -24.56 14.46 -35.21
CA LEU A 154 -24.81 13.02 -35.10
C LEU A 154 -26.00 12.72 -34.17
N SER A 155 -26.94 11.89 -34.62
CA SER A 155 -28.16 11.52 -33.88
C SER A 155 -27.91 10.54 -32.72
N ASP A 156 -26.82 9.79 -32.77
CA ASP A 156 -26.59 8.58 -31.95
C ASP A 156 -25.41 8.77 -30.98
N SER A 157 -25.38 7.97 -29.90
CA SER A 157 -24.27 7.92 -28.94
C SER A 157 -22.98 7.51 -29.65
N THR A 158 -21.86 8.20 -29.35
CA THR A 158 -20.55 7.89 -29.93
C THR A 158 -19.68 7.25 -28.87
N PHE A 159 -19.21 6.03 -29.12
CA PHE A 159 -18.34 5.28 -28.22
C PHE A 159 -16.92 5.24 -28.73
N VAL A 160 -15.97 5.16 -27.81
CA VAL A 160 -14.56 4.94 -28.14
C VAL A 160 -14.34 3.49 -28.59
N SER A 161 -13.66 3.30 -29.72
CA SER A 161 -13.19 2.01 -30.23
C SER A 161 -11.69 2.04 -30.55
N LYS A 162 -11.09 0.85 -30.65
CA LYS A 162 -9.68 0.67 -31.01
C LYS A 162 -9.61 0.42 -32.53
N ALA A 163 -8.68 1.08 -33.23
CA ALA A 163 -8.34 0.69 -34.59
C ALA A 163 -7.60 -0.66 -34.58
N GLU A 164 -7.52 -1.36 -35.72
CA GLU A 164 -6.74 -2.60 -35.86
C GLU A 164 -5.27 -2.43 -35.41
N SER A 165 -4.74 -1.21 -35.48
CA SER A 165 -3.39 -0.85 -35.03
C SER A 165 -3.21 -0.76 -33.51
N GLY A 166 -4.26 -1.00 -32.74
CA GLY A 166 -4.21 -0.97 -31.28
C GLY A 166 -4.25 0.44 -30.67
N ILE A 167 -4.39 1.49 -31.48
CA ILE A 167 -4.51 2.87 -31.01
C ILE A 167 -5.99 3.21 -30.82
N ILE A 168 -6.30 3.94 -29.74
CA ILE A 168 -7.60 4.58 -29.54
C ILE A 168 -7.74 5.70 -30.57
N SER A 169 -8.28 5.34 -31.74
CA SER A 169 -8.34 6.24 -32.90
C SER A 169 -9.75 6.34 -33.50
N GLU A 170 -10.65 5.43 -33.14
CA GLU A 170 -11.93 5.27 -33.82
C GLU A 170 -13.12 5.52 -32.89
N PHE A 171 -14.21 5.94 -33.53
CA PHE A 171 -15.48 6.23 -32.89
C PHE A 171 -16.55 5.35 -33.53
N THR A 172 -17.30 4.62 -32.70
CA THR A 172 -18.38 3.74 -33.18
C THR A 172 -19.75 4.20 -32.69
N LYS A 173 -20.77 3.88 -33.48
CA LYS A 173 -22.18 4.12 -33.15
C LYS A 173 -22.81 2.97 -32.36
N GLY A 174 -22.21 1.79 -32.39
CA GLY A 174 -22.74 0.58 -31.76
C GLY A 174 -21.93 0.16 -30.55
N LYS A 175 -22.62 -0.22 -29.46
CA LYS A 175 -21.97 -0.81 -28.27
C LYS A 175 -21.18 -2.09 -28.61
N ASP A 176 -21.59 -2.81 -29.65
CA ASP A 176 -20.98 -4.08 -30.05
C ASP A 176 -19.51 -3.95 -30.50
N TYR A 177 -19.12 -2.76 -30.95
CA TYR A 177 -17.75 -2.44 -31.37
C TYR A 177 -17.04 -1.50 -30.40
N ALA A 178 -17.70 -1.15 -29.29
CA ALA A 178 -17.15 -0.24 -28.31
C ALA A 178 -16.11 -0.95 -27.45
N LEU A 179 -15.03 -0.23 -27.13
CA LEU A 179 -13.97 -0.74 -26.30
C LEU A 179 -14.48 -0.88 -24.85
N LYS A 180 -14.37 -2.09 -24.30
CA LYS A 180 -14.65 -2.36 -22.89
C LYS A 180 -13.38 -2.12 -22.10
N LEU A 181 -13.43 -1.21 -21.14
CA LEU A 181 -12.29 -0.78 -20.34
C LEU A 181 -12.62 -0.87 -18.87
N THR A 182 -11.61 -1.14 -18.05
CA THR A 182 -11.72 -0.98 -16.60
C THR A 182 -11.60 0.51 -16.21
N GLU A 183 -12.04 0.89 -15.01
CA GLU A 183 -11.85 2.24 -14.46
C GLU A 183 -10.39 2.65 -14.50
N GLN A 184 -9.48 1.76 -14.12
CA GLN A 184 -8.05 2.05 -14.16
C GLN A 184 -7.54 2.29 -15.56
N GLN A 185 -7.96 1.49 -16.54
CA GLN A 185 -7.57 1.68 -17.94
C GLN A 185 -8.10 3.01 -18.50
N ILE A 186 -9.32 3.43 -18.12
CA ILE A 186 -9.86 4.75 -18.50
C ILE A 186 -9.01 5.87 -17.89
N LYS A 187 -8.71 5.77 -16.59
CA LYS A 187 -7.93 6.78 -15.87
C LYS A 187 -6.46 6.85 -16.33
N SER A 188 -5.88 5.74 -16.78
CA SER A 188 -4.52 5.71 -17.32
C SER A 188 -4.42 6.34 -18.71
N ILE A 189 -5.51 6.32 -19.50
CA ILE A 189 -5.61 7.09 -20.74
C ILE A 189 -5.69 8.59 -20.38
N ASP A 190 -6.73 8.96 -19.62
CA ASP A 190 -6.92 10.30 -19.04
C ASP A 190 -8.11 10.26 -18.06
N GLU A 191 -7.91 10.70 -16.82
CA GLU A 191 -8.96 10.72 -15.78
C GLU A 191 -10.22 11.50 -16.19
N ARG A 192 -10.10 12.47 -17.11
CA ARG A 192 -11.25 13.23 -17.63
C ARG A 192 -12.22 12.36 -18.41
N TYR A 193 -11.81 11.21 -18.94
CA TYR A 193 -12.71 10.29 -19.62
C TYR A 193 -13.64 9.54 -18.67
N TRP A 194 -13.32 9.49 -17.38
CA TRP A 194 -14.13 8.79 -16.38
C TRP A 194 -15.56 9.33 -16.27
N GLN A 195 -15.76 10.63 -16.48
CA GLN A 195 -17.10 11.24 -16.48
C GLN A 195 -18.01 10.72 -17.60
N PHE A 196 -17.43 10.06 -18.61
CA PHE A 196 -18.11 9.48 -19.76
C PHE A 196 -18.22 7.96 -19.68
N ALA A 197 -17.79 7.34 -18.57
CA ALA A 197 -17.83 5.90 -18.37
C ALA A 197 -19.27 5.39 -18.16
N VAL A 198 -19.69 4.43 -18.97
CA VAL A 198 -20.99 3.77 -18.90
C VAL A 198 -20.77 2.28 -18.62
N PRO A 199 -21.33 1.71 -17.53
CA PRO A 199 -21.10 0.32 -17.19
C PRO A 199 -21.59 -0.61 -18.32
N VAL A 200 -20.80 -1.64 -18.60
CA VAL A 200 -21.19 -2.76 -19.45
C VAL A 200 -22.18 -3.62 -18.66
N GLU A 201 -23.41 -3.73 -19.16
CA GLU A 201 -24.40 -4.64 -18.59
C GLU A 201 -23.93 -6.08 -18.85
N VAL A 202 -23.77 -6.85 -17.78
CA VAL A 202 -23.48 -8.29 -17.88
C VAL A 202 -24.82 -8.96 -18.15
N GLU A 203 -25.02 -9.49 -19.36
CA GLU A 203 -26.18 -10.34 -19.63
C GLU A 203 -26.16 -11.52 -18.64
N LYS A 204 -27.22 -11.63 -17.84
CA LYS A 204 -27.42 -12.68 -16.83
C LYS A 204 -28.01 -13.94 -17.44
#